data_AF-A0A7C7XFY9-F1
#
_entry.id   AF-A0A7C7XFY9-F1
#
_cell.length_a   1.000
_cell.length_b   1.000
_cell.length_c   1.000
_cell.angle_alpha   90.00
_cell.angle_beta   90.00
_cell.angle_gamma   90.00
#
_symmetry.space_group_name_H-M   'P 1'
#
loop_
_entity.id
_entity.type
_entity.pdbx_description
1 polymer ?
#
loop_
_entity_poly.entity_id
_entity_poly.type
_entity_poly.pdbx_seq_one_letter_code
_entity_poly.pdbx_strand_id
1 'polypeptide(L)' 'MEMLEVGDQFPDIELSIAGAGTISLPKDFEGSWGYIAFYRGGW' A
#
# COMPACT_ATOMS: atom_id res chain seq x y z
N MET A 1 8.93 -10.98 12.95
CA MET A 1 8.31 -10.12 11.92
C MET A 1 7.23 -10.95 11.29
N GLU A 2 5.99 -10.52 11.43
CA GLU A 2 4.85 -11.19 10.79
C GLU A 2 4.74 -10.69 9.36
N MET A 3 4.51 -11.63 8.43
CA MET A 3 4.22 -11.33 7.02
C MET A 3 2.71 -11.36 6.85
N LEU A 4 2.19 -10.55 5.92
CA LEU A 4 0.79 -10.63 5.55
C LEU A 4 0.52 -11.95 4.82
N GLU A 5 -0.53 -12.65 5.23
CA GLU A 5 -1.03 -13.87 4.62
C GLU A 5 -2.32 -13.59 3.82
N VAL A 6 -2.73 -14.56 3.01
CA VAL A 6 -3.97 -14.44 2.24
C VAL A 6 -5.17 -14.41 3.18
N GLY A 7 -5.99 -13.35 3.05
CA GLY A 7 -7.18 -13.13 3.87
C GLY A 7 -6.95 -12.17 5.05
N ASP A 8 -5.70 -11.79 5.31
CA ASP A 8 -5.40 -10.76 6.30
C ASP A 8 -5.94 -9.39 5.86
N GLN A 9 -6.34 -8.60 6.85
CA GLN A 9 -6.64 -7.20 6.62
C GLN A 9 -5.34 -6.45 6.35
N PHE A 10 -5.29 -5.72 5.23
CA PHE A 10 -4.14 -4.88 4.92
C PHE A 10 -4.02 -3.75 5.98
N PRO A 11 -2.82 -3.48 6.52
CA PRO A 11 -2.64 -2.50 7.57
C PRO A 11 -2.83 -1.07 7.06
N ASP A 12 -3.27 -0.19 7.95
CA ASP A 12 -3.31 1.25 7.66
C ASP A 12 -1.88 1.81 7.59
N ILE A 13 -1.48 2.24 6.39
CA ILE A 13 -0.16 2.85 6.15
C ILE A 13 -0.28 4.10 5.29
N GLU A 14 0.51 5.12 5.62
CA GLU A 14 0.68 6.32 4.82
C GLU A 14 2.07 6.29 4.17
N LEU A 15 2.13 6.46 2.85
CA LEU A 15 3.36 6.44 2.08
C LEU A 15 3.52 7.75 1.33
N SER A 16 4.71 8.34 1.39
CA SER A 16 5.10 9.40 0.46
C SER A 16 5.46 8.79 -0.90
N ILE A 17 4.89 9.33 -1.97
CA ILE A 17 5.17 8.91 -3.34
C ILE A 17 6.00 9.96 -4.09
N ALA A 18 6.74 9.51 -5.10
CA ALA A 18 7.51 10.39 -5.96
C ALA A 18 6.60 11.47 -6.59
N GLY A 19 7.08 12.71 -6.67
CA GLY A 19 6.30 13.82 -7.19
C GLY A 19 5.46 14.58 -6.16
N ALA A 20 5.80 14.48 -4.86
CA ALA A 20 5.20 15.23 -3.75
C ALA A 20 3.75 14.86 -3.39
N GLY A 21 3.36 13.59 -3.60
CA GLY A 21 2.08 13.05 -3.14
C GLY A 21 2.22 12.19 -1.88
N THR A 22 1.10 12.00 -1.18
CA THR A 22 0.92 10.94 -0.19
C THR A 22 -0.19 9.99 -0.65
N ILE A 23 -0.09 8.73 -0.26
CA ILE A 23 -1.14 7.73 -0.44
C ILE A 23 -1.41 7.03 0.88
N SER A 24 -2.69 6.91 1.24
CA SER A 24 -3.18 6.21 2.43
C SER A 24 -3.77 4.86 2.02
N LEU A 25 -3.13 3.77 2.43
CA LEU A 25 -3.58 2.41 2.14
C LEU A 25 -4.21 1.78 3.39
N PRO A 26 -5.30 0.98 3.26
CA PRO A 26 -6.06 0.74 2.03
C PRO A 26 -7.08 1.84 1.72
N LYS A 27 -7.24 2.85 2.59
CA LYS A 27 -8.29 3.88 2.54
C LYS A 27 -8.53 4.50 1.16
N ASP A 28 -7.47 4.89 0.45
CA ASP A 28 -7.58 5.55 -0.86
C ASP A 28 -8.08 4.62 -1.99
N PHE A 29 -8.17 3.31 -1.73
CA PHE A 29 -8.74 2.31 -2.63
C PHE A 29 -10.18 1.91 -2.27
N GLU A 30 -10.79 2.51 -1.24
CA GLU A 30 -12.15 2.17 -0.80
C GLU A 30 -13.16 2.17 -1.96
N GLY A 31 -13.97 1.11 -2.03
CA GLY A 31 -14.97 0.93 -3.10
C GLY A 31 -14.40 0.45 -4.43
N SER A 32 -13.10 0.14 -4.51
CA SER A 32 -12.45 -0.38 -5.71
C SER A 32 -11.51 -1.55 -5.40
N TRP A 33 -11.15 -2.32 -6.43
CA TRP A 33 -10.08 -3.31 -6.33
C TRP A 33 -8.78 -2.70 -6.83
N GLY A 34 -7.74 -2.74 -6.00
CA GLY A 34 -6.41 -2.25 -6.31
C GLY A 34 -5.35 -3.34 -6.20
N TYR A 35 -4.28 -3.20 -7.00
CA TYR A 35 -3.07 -4.02 -6.88
C TYR A 35 -1.93 -3.16 -6.36
N ILE A 36 -1.25 -3.62 -5.31
CA ILE A 36 -0.13 -2.91 -4.69
C ILE A 36 1.12 -3.77 -4.83
N ALA A 37 2.15 -3.22 -5.47
CA ALA A 37 3.43 -3.89 -5.67
C ALA A 37 4.54 -3.15 -4.93
N PHE A 38 5.08 -3.76 -3.87
CA PHE A 38 6.25 -3.26 -3.18
C PHE A 38 7.52 -3.77 -3.87
N TYR A 39 8.44 -2.86 -4.18
CA TYR A 39 9.76 -3.18 -4.73
C TYR A 39 10.85 -2.52 -3.88
N ARG A 40 12.03 -3.13 -3.83
CA ARG A 40 13.12 -2.70 -2.93
C ARG A 40 13.74 -1.35 -3.31
N GLY A 41 13.50 -0.86 -4.52
CA GLY A 41 14.00 0.42 -5.01
C GLY A 41 14.00 0.48 -6.54
N GLY A 42 13.85 1.69 -7.07
CA GLY A 42 14.05 2.00 -8.48
C GLY A 42 15.49 2.46 -8.72
N TRP A 43 15.92 2.43 -9.98
CA TRP A 43 17.20 3.00 -10.40
C TRP A 43 17.13 4.53 -10.46
#